data_AF-A0A2V9DA20-F1
#
_entry.id   AF-A0A2V9DA20-F1
#
_cell.length_a   1.000
_cell.length_b   1.000
_cell.length_c   1.000
_cell.angle_alpha   90.00
_cell.angle_beta   90.00
_cell.angle_gamma   90.00
#
_symmetry.space_group_name_H-M   'P 1'
#
loop_
_entity.id
_entity.type
_entity.pdbx_description
1 polymer ?
#
loop_
_entity_poly.entity_id
_entity_poly.type
_entity_poly.pdbx_seq_one_letter_code
_entity_poly.pdbx_strand_id
1 'polypeptide(L)' 'MAPGQELLLENQRSHQQQSCKVVFLGLPDNGKVQVGVEFTQPAPHFWHIAFPPEDWTPSTSEARARP' A
#
# COMPACT_ATOMS: atom_id res chain seq x y z
N MET A 1 -4.63 -3.37 17.08
CA MET A 1 -4.52 -3.87 15.69
C MET A 1 -3.67 -5.12 15.71
N ALA A 2 -4.05 -6.15 14.96
CA ALA A 2 -3.33 -7.42 14.88
C ALA A 2 -3.23 -7.90 13.43
N PRO A 3 -2.21 -8.70 13.07
CA PRO A 3 -2.18 -9.37 11.77
C PRO A 3 -3.46 -10.18 11.53
N GLY A 4 -3.96 -10.15 10.29
CA GLY A 4 -5.22 -10.80 9.91
C GLY A 4 -6.49 -10.01 10.23
N GLN A 5 -6.40 -8.90 10.97
CA GLN A 5 -7.56 -8.05 11.22
C GLN A 5 -8.08 -7.46 9.90
N GLU A 6 -9.39 -7.57 9.67
CA GLU A 6 -10.06 -6.96 8.53
C GLU A 6 -10.25 -5.46 8.74
N LEU A 7 -10.03 -4.70 7.68
CA LEU A 7 -10.17 -3.26 7.62
C LEU A 7 -10.91 -2.87 6.33
N LEU A 8 -11.69 -1.79 6.40
CA LEU A 8 -12.27 -1.16 5.22
C LEU A 8 -11.43 0.06 4.87
N LEU A 9 -10.76 0.02 3.72
CA LEU A 9 -9.98 1.14 3.21
C LEU A 9 -10.82 1.97 2.27
N GLU A 10 -10.89 3.28 2.50
CA GLU A 10 -11.60 4.22 1.63
C GLU A 10 -10.63 5.14 0.92
N ASN A 11 -10.68 5.15 -0.41
CA ASN A 11 -10.00 6.19 -1.19
C ASN A 11 -10.80 7.50 -1.04
N GLN A 12 -10.23 8.47 -0.33
CA GLN A 12 -10.85 9.76 -0.05
C GLN A 12 -11.17 10.60 -1.30
N ARG A 13 -10.55 10.30 -2.46
CA ARG A 13 -10.81 11.00 -3.73
C ARG A 13 -11.99 10.42 -4.49
N SER A 14 -12.05 9.09 -4.61
CA SER A 14 -13.09 8.40 -5.40
C SER A 14 -14.25 7.91 -4.54
N HIS A 15 -14.12 7.95 -3.21
CA HIS A 15 -14.98 7.29 -2.23
C HIS A 15 -15.11 5.77 -2.44
N GLN A 16 -14.20 5.18 -3.23
CA GLN A 16 -14.15 3.74 -3.42
C GLN A 16 -13.70 3.07 -2.11
N GLN A 17 -14.45 2.07 -1.68
CA GLN A 17 -14.15 1.27 -0.51
C GLN A 17 -13.60 -0.10 -0.92
N GLN A 18 -12.58 -0.58 -0.21
CA GLN A 18 -11.93 -1.86 -0.47
C GLN A 18 -11.67 -2.61 0.84
N SER A 19 -12.16 -3.84 0.93
CA SER A 19 -11.86 -4.73 2.07
C SER A 19 -10.41 -5.19 2.02
N CYS A 20 -9.70 -5.03 3.14
CA CYS A 20 -8.29 -5.31 3.29
C CYS A 20 -8.03 -6.09 4.58
N LYS A 21 -6.86 -6.71 4.68
CA LYS A 21 -6.37 -7.33 5.93
C LYS A 21 -5.02 -6.76 6.32
N VAL A 22 -4.78 -6.65 7.62
CA VAL A 22 -3.45 -6.30 8.14
C VAL A 22 -2.47 -7.45 7.88
N VAL A 23 -1.37 -7.18 7.18
CA VAL A 23 -0.31 -8.16 6.90
C VAL A 23 1.02 -7.81 7.57
N PHE A 24 1.17 -6.57 8.05
CA PHE A 24 2.38 -6.12 8.73
C PHE A 24 2.05 -5.06 9.79
N LEU A 25 2.76 -5.14 10.91
CA LEU A 25 2.80 -4.11 11.94
C LEU A 25 4.26 -3.75 12.20
N GLY A 26 4.60 -2.49 11.96
CA GLY A 26 5.93 -1.96 12.24
C GLY A 26 6.13 -1.66 13.72
N LEU A 27 7.35 -1.25 14.06
CA LEU A 27 7.63 -0.74 15.40
C LEU A 27 6.87 0.58 15.61
N PRO A 28 6.33 0.81 16.82
CA PRO A 28 5.72 2.09 17.13
C PRO A 28 6.78 3.19 17.14
N ASP A 29 6.48 4.29 16.47
CA ASP A 29 7.31 5.49 16.39
C ASP A 29 6.46 6.72 16.67
N ASN A 30 6.87 7.52 17.65
CA ASN A 30 6.21 8.77 18.04
C ASN A 30 4.67 8.68 18.19
N GLY A 31 4.18 7.62 18.84
CA GLY A 31 2.75 7.38 19.08
C GLY A 31 1.97 6.87 17.85
N LYS A 32 2.65 6.59 16.74
CA LYS A 32 2.07 6.00 15.53
C LYS A 32 2.67 4.62 15.29
N VAL A 33 1.99 3.81 14.48
CA VAL A 33 2.48 2.50 14.04
C VAL A 33 2.28 2.39 12.54
N GLN A 34 3.29 1.88 11.85
CA GLN A 34 3.16 1.55 10.43
C GLN A 34 2.33 0.26 10.31
N VAL A 35 1.31 0.30 9.46
CA VAL A 35 0.46 -0.87 9.18
C VAL A 35 0.52 -1.16 7.70
N GLY A 36 0.99 -2.35 7.34
CA GLY A 36 0.88 -2.86 5.98
C GLY A 36 -0.43 -3.60 5.82
N VAL A 37 -1.14 -3.33 4.71
CA VAL A 37 -2.42 -3.97 4.39
C VAL A 37 -2.37 -4.62 3.01
N GLU A 38 -3.07 -5.74 2.85
CA GLU A 38 -3.29 -6.40 1.56
C GLU A 38 -4.77 -6.38 1.20
N PHE A 39 -5.09 -6.13 -0.07
CA PHE A 39 -6.46 -6.19 -0.57
C PHE A 39 -6.95 -7.63 -0.62
N THR A 40 -8.19 -7.84 -0.16
CA THR A 40 -8.85 -9.17 -0.22
C THR A 40 -9.19 -9.60 -1.65
N GLN A 41 -9.28 -8.64 -2.57
CA GLN A 41 -9.55 -8.86 -4.00
C GLN A 41 -8.64 -7.94 -4.84
N PRO A 42 -8.31 -8.31 -6.09
CA PRO A 42 -7.56 -7.43 -6.98
C PRO A 42 -8.27 -6.09 -7.18
N ALA A 43 -7.58 -4.98 -6.88
CA ALA A 43 -8.09 -3.62 -7.09
C ALA A 43 -7.06 -2.72 -7.78
N PRO A 44 -6.69 -3.02 -9.04
CA PRO A 44 -5.62 -2.34 -9.77
C PRO A 44 -5.88 -0.84 -9.98
N HIS A 45 -7.15 -0.44 -10.01
CA HIS A 45 -7.56 0.95 -10.21
C HIS A 45 -7.80 1.71 -8.90
N PHE A 46 -7.65 1.07 -7.73
CA PHE A 46 -8.05 1.66 -6.45
C PHE A 46 -7.38 2.99 -6.17
N TRP A 47 -6.08 3.11 -6.46
CA TRP A 47 -5.34 4.34 -6.23
C TRP A 47 -5.46 5.35 -7.37
N HIS A 48 -6.05 4.96 -8.52
CA HIS A 48 -6.07 5.74 -9.75
C HIS A 48 -4.67 6.24 -10.15
N ILE A 49 -3.63 5.45 -9.85
CA ILE A 49 -2.26 5.71 -10.26
C ILE A 49 -2.06 4.99 -11.60
N ALA A 50 -1.78 5.76 -12.66
CA ALA A 50 -1.20 5.18 -13.87
C ALA A 50 0.21 4.69 -13.51
N PHE A 51 0.54 3.44 -13.82
CA PHE A 51 1.88 2.90 -13.61
C PHE A 51 2.61 2.77 -14.95
N PRO A 52 3.78 3.42 -15.13
CA PRO A 52 4.35 4.46 -14.26
C PRO A 52 3.62 5.81 -14.41
N PRO A 53 3.56 6.65 -13.37
CA PRO A 53 3.09 8.02 -13.50
C PRO A 53 4.05 8.81 -14.40
N GLU A 54 3.53 9.83 -15.09
CA GLU A 54 4.27 10.61 -16.09
C GLU A 54 5.55 11.26 -15.51
N ASP A 55 5.53 11.63 -14.23
CA ASP A 55 6.65 12.20 -13.48
C ASP A 55 7.53 11.16 -12.77
N TRP A 56 7.34 9.86 -13.03
CA TRP A 56 8.25 8.84 -12.54
C TRP A 56 9.57 8.96 -13.31
N THR A 57 10.49 9.78 -12.83
CA THR A 57 11.90 9.57 -13.14
C THR A 57 12.25 8.24 -12.50
N PRO A 58 12.56 7.17 -13.28
CA PRO A 58 13.11 5.98 -12.67
C PRO A 58 14.41 6.44 -12.04
N SER A 59 14.40 6.62 -10.72
CA SER A 59 15.63 6.63 -9.97
C SER A 59 16.21 5.26 -10.27
N THR A 60 17.22 5.22 -11.14
CA THR A 60 18.08 4.06 -11.33
C THR A 60 18.73 3.80 -9.98
N SER A 61 17.99 3.20 -9.06
CA SER A 61 18.56 2.53 -7.92
C SER A 61 18.92 1.17 -8.46
N GLU A 62 20.20 1.04 -8.80
CA GLU A 62 20.95 -0.20 -8.79
C GLU A 62 20.54 -1.07 -7.59
N ALA A 63 19.45 -1.83 -7.76
CA ALA A 63 19.05 -2.87 -6.85
C ALA A 63 18.93 -4.15 -7.67
N ARG A 64 20.11 -4.76 -7.88
CA ARG A 64 20.36 -6.14 -8.30
C ARG A 64 20.63 -6.37 -9.79
N ALA A 65 21.71 -5.78 -10.30
CA ALA A 65 22.61 -6.58 -11.14
C ALA A 65 23.45 -7.46 -10.18
N ARG A 66 23.05 -8.73 -10.04
CA ARG A 66 23.99 -9.77 -9.59
C ARG A 66 24.88 -10.11 -10.77
N PRO A 67 26.19 -10.13 -10.56
CA PRO A 67 26.92 -11.40 -10.53
C PRO A 67 27.37 -11.78 -9.12
#